data_AF-A0A936EZ39-F1
#
_entry.id   AF-A0A936EZ39-F1
#
_cell.length_a   1.000
_cell.length_b   1.000
_cell.length_c   1.000
_cell.angle_alpha   90.00
_cell.angle_beta   90.00
_cell.angle_gamma   90.00
#
_symmetry.space_group_name_H-M   'P 1'
#
loop_
_entity.id
_entity.type
_entity.pdbx_description
1 polymer ?
#
loop_
_entity_poly.entity_id
_entity_poly.type
_entity_poly.pdbx_seq_one_letter_code
_entity_poly.pdbx_strand_id
1 'polypeptide(L)'
;MTWKPRPRAGVDHLALPLDPRQGYLLSLLDGTLDVPTLAALMNLDEDAVTRMLEELRRLGALDSLRPEPAVVALPALELEPEPSPAPEPEPDPETTDPEAEDSLAAAKATTHRQLFELHLHARPQDERVAQAKVAVEPDLSAWCFDPTAEVIRAVLENPRVGGIHARLIAAHHRTAAGLEALGARPAFTQDGGVRRALLQNPLLPPGLYRRLWSTRRLLDQFLVAISREAPEQVRAMARDVLRASFNQRAGEERAELILTTEGRCLASLVGLTLDSHATAILCRRTYTSTLLVQNIARWSAAPPQLIAHLRRQDLVKRNPVLRQMLERHPNAS
;
A
#
# COMPACT_ATOMS: atom_id res chain seq x y z
N MET A 1 -30.80 -24.74 -6.35
CA MET A 1 -29.99 -23.73 -5.61
C MET A 1 -30.91 -22.59 -5.20
N THR A 2 -30.89 -22.17 -3.94
CA THR A 2 -31.70 -21.03 -3.46
C THR A 2 -31.01 -19.72 -3.84
N TRP A 3 -31.76 -18.82 -4.49
CA TRP A 3 -31.24 -17.54 -4.97
C TRP A 3 -30.91 -16.61 -3.80
N LYS A 4 -29.70 -16.03 -3.82
CA LYS A 4 -29.20 -15.08 -2.81
C LYS A 4 -29.01 -13.69 -3.43
N PRO A 5 -29.96 -12.76 -3.23
CA PRO A 5 -29.90 -11.43 -3.81
C PRO A 5 -28.80 -10.56 -3.16
N ARG A 6 -28.15 -9.71 -3.98
CA ARG A 6 -27.07 -8.80 -3.57
C ARG A 6 -27.32 -7.37 -4.07
N PRO A 7 -27.09 -6.33 -3.24
CA PRO A 7 -27.12 -4.95 -3.69
C PRO A 7 -26.03 -4.69 -4.72
N ARG A 8 -26.33 -3.80 -5.66
CA ARG A 8 -25.39 -3.40 -6.69
C ARG A 8 -24.37 -2.41 -6.17
N ALA A 9 -23.09 -2.76 -6.27
CA ALA A 9 -22.01 -1.89 -5.82
C ALA A 9 -21.94 -0.60 -6.66
N GLY A 10 -21.75 0.55 -6.00
CA GLY A 10 -21.55 1.86 -6.65
C GLY A 10 -22.83 2.60 -7.05
N VAL A 11 -24.01 2.12 -6.65
CA VAL A 11 -25.29 2.83 -6.84
C VAL A 11 -25.64 3.60 -5.57
N ASP A 12 -26.06 4.86 -5.72
CA ASP A 12 -26.62 5.62 -4.60
C ASP A 12 -28.06 5.15 -4.32
N HIS A 13 -28.18 4.17 -3.43
CA HIS A 13 -29.46 3.57 -3.06
C HIS A 13 -30.42 4.53 -2.34
N LEU A 14 -29.94 5.66 -1.81
CA LEU A 14 -30.77 6.68 -1.17
C LEU A 14 -31.45 7.61 -2.18
N ALA A 15 -30.93 7.67 -3.42
CA ALA A 15 -31.53 8.42 -4.52
C ALA A 15 -32.60 7.63 -5.29
N LEU A 16 -32.75 6.33 -4.99
CA LEU A 16 -33.76 5.47 -5.63
C LEU A 16 -35.15 5.72 -5.03
N PRO A 17 -36.23 5.69 -5.84
CA PRO A 17 -37.60 5.90 -5.37
C PRO A 17 -38.14 4.63 -4.69
N LEU A 18 -37.51 4.23 -3.58
CA LEU A 18 -37.87 3.05 -2.81
C LEU A 18 -38.98 3.37 -1.81
N ASP A 19 -39.94 2.48 -1.68
CA ASP A 19 -40.85 2.51 -0.54
C ASP A 19 -40.13 2.05 0.75
N PRO A 20 -40.69 2.32 1.95
CA PRO A 20 -40.05 1.95 3.21
C PRO A 20 -39.76 0.46 3.38
N ARG A 21 -40.58 -0.42 2.78
CA ARG A 21 -40.42 -1.88 2.87
C ARG A 21 -39.32 -2.35 1.92
N GLN A 22 -39.23 -1.78 0.73
CA GLN A 22 -38.16 -2.02 -0.24
C GLN A 22 -36.81 -1.53 0.30
N GLY A 23 -36.78 -0.36 0.94
CA GLY A 23 -35.58 0.16 1.61
C GLY A 23 -35.12 -0.74 2.75
N TYR A 24 -36.07 -1.27 3.55
CA TYR A 24 -35.75 -2.23 4.60
C TYR A 24 -35.25 -3.57 4.03
N LEU A 25 -35.92 -4.13 3.02
CA LEU A 25 -35.45 -5.33 2.33
C LEU A 25 -34.03 -5.14 1.81
N LEU A 26 -33.75 -4.03 1.13
CA LEU A 26 -32.41 -3.71 0.60
C LEU A 26 -31.34 -3.66 1.70
N SER A 27 -31.69 -3.16 2.90
CA SER A 27 -30.77 -3.13 4.05
C SER A 27 -30.40 -4.52 4.58
N LEU A 28 -31.22 -5.54 4.30
CA LEU A 28 -30.97 -6.94 4.69
C LEU A 28 -30.16 -7.70 3.64
N LEU A 29 -29.96 -7.14 2.45
CA LEU A 29 -29.26 -7.81 1.36
C LEU A 29 -27.75 -7.61 1.53
N ASP A 30 -27.09 -8.62 2.06
CA ASP A 30 -25.62 -8.70 2.16
C ASP A 30 -25.04 -9.83 1.28
N GLY A 31 -25.93 -10.56 0.57
CA GLY A 31 -25.55 -11.69 -0.27
C GLY A 31 -25.38 -13.02 0.45
N THR A 32 -25.73 -13.11 1.73
CA THR A 32 -25.67 -14.33 2.53
C THR A 32 -27.04 -15.00 2.70
N LEU A 33 -28.11 -14.20 2.74
CA LEU A 33 -29.49 -14.63 2.95
C LEU A 33 -30.17 -15.06 1.65
N ASP A 34 -30.98 -16.11 1.71
CA ASP A 34 -31.83 -16.55 0.62
C ASP A 34 -33.29 -16.08 0.77
N VAL A 35 -34.07 -16.19 -0.31
CA VAL A 35 -35.46 -15.68 -0.37
C VAL A 35 -36.35 -16.22 0.76
N PRO A 36 -36.34 -17.51 1.12
CA PRO A 36 -37.12 -18.04 2.24
C PRO A 36 -36.74 -17.41 3.59
N THR A 37 -35.44 -17.20 3.82
CA THR A 37 -34.96 -16.57 5.06
C THR A 37 -35.35 -15.09 5.12
N LEU A 38 -35.31 -14.38 4.00
CA LEU A 38 -35.76 -12.98 3.90
C LEU A 38 -37.28 -12.85 4.13
N ALA A 39 -38.07 -13.78 3.59
CA ALA A 39 -39.51 -13.86 3.81
C ALA A 39 -39.86 -14.05 5.29
N ALA A 40 -39.15 -14.98 5.96
CA ALA A 40 -39.31 -15.20 7.39
C ALA A 40 -38.94 -13.97 8.23
N LEU A 41 -37.85 -13.27 7.92
CA LEU A 41 -37.39 -12.07 8.65
C LEU A 41 -38.34 -10.88 8.48
N MET A 42 -38.95 -10.73 7.30
CA MET A 42 -39.91 -9.67 7.04
C MET A 42 -41.34 -10.03 7.44
N ASN A 43 -41.58 -11.28 7.88
CA ASN A 43 -42.91 -11.84 8.15
C ASN A 43 -43.86 -11.67 6.94
N LEU A 44 -43.35 -12.02 5.76
CA LEU A 44 -44.05 -11.96 4.47
C LEU A 44 -44.00 -13.31 3.77
N ASP A 45 -44.88 -13.50 2.79
CA ASP A 45 -44.81 -14.66 1.90
C ASP A 45 -43.64 -14.52 0.91
N GLU A 46 -43.06 -15.66 0.52
CA GLU A 46 -41.92 -15.71 -0.42
C GLU A 46 -42.24 -15.05 -1.78
N ASP A 47 -43.48 -15.16 -2.25
CA ASP A 47 -43.95 -14.51 -3.48
C ASP A 47 -44.01 -12.98 -3.37
N ALA A 48 -44.27 -12.46 -2.17
CA ALA A 48 -44.26 -11.02 -1.92
C ALA A 48 -42.82 -10.48 -1.92
N VAL A 49 -41.90 -11.18 -1.24
CA VAL A 49 -40.47 -10.81 -1.24
C VAL A 49 -39.87 -10.94 -2.64
N THR A 50 -40.22 -11.98 -3.39
CA THR A 50 -39.74 -12.18 -4.76
C THR A 50 -40.17 -11.03 -5.68
N ARG A 51 -41.42 -10.57 -5.60
CA ARG A 51 -41.90 -9.41 -6.37
C ARG A 51 -41.15 -8.12 -6.00
N MET A 52 -40.90 -7.90 -4.71
CA MET A 52 -40.12 -6.74 -4.25
C MET A 52 -38.67 -6.77 -4.75
N LEU A 53 -38.03 -7.94 -4.76
CA LEU A 53 -36.68 -8.11 -5.31
C LEU A 53 -36.65 -7.87 -6.82
N GLU A 54 -37.68 -8.29 -7.56
CA GLU A 54 -37.79 -8.01 -8.99
C GLU A 54 -37.96 -6.53 -9.29
N GLU A 55 -38.71 -5.79 -8.45
CA GLU A 55 -38.84 -4.34 -8.53
C GLU A 55 -37.53 -3.62 -8.19
N LEU A 56 -36.85 -4.02 -7.11
CA LEU A 56 -35.52 -3.50 -6.76
C LEU A 56 -34.51 -3.73 -7.89
N ARG A 57 -34.57 -4.87 -8.57
CA ARG A 57 -33.78 -5.14 -9.77
C ARG A 57 -34.11 -4.19 -10.91
N ARG A 58 -35.40 -3.92 -11.18
CA ARG A 58 -35.82 -2.96 -12.22
C ARG A 58 -35.34 -1.54 -11.93
N LEU A 59 -35.27 -1.17 -10.65
CA LEU A 59 -34.72 0.10 -10.17
C LEU A 59 -33.19 0.14 -10.16
N GLY A 60 -32.52 -0.95 -10.58
CA GLY A 60 -31.07 -1.03 -10.67
C GLY A 60 -30.36 -1.24 -9.33
N ALA A 61 -31.10 -1.58 -8.27
CA ALA A 61 -30.57 -1.74 -6.92
C ALA A 61 -29.87 -3.09 -6.68
N LEU A 62 -30.05 -4.10 -7.54
CA LEU A 62 -29.52 -5.46 -7.37
C LEU A 62 -28.66 -5.92 -8.55
N ASP A 63 -27.64 -6.74 -8.27
CA ASP A 63 -26.69 -7.26 -9.27
C ASP A 63 -27.09 -8.62 -9.90
N SER A 64 -27.86 -9.48 -9.21
CA SER A 64 -28.02 -10.89 -9.63
C SER A 64 -29.23 -11.15 -10.55
N LEU A 65 -28.96 -11.77 -11.70
CA LEU A 65 -29.95 -12.44 -12.56
C LEU A 65 -30.48 -13.70 -11.83
N ARG A 66 -31.79 -13.78 -11.61
CA ARG A 66 -32.47 -15.01 -11.17
C ARG A 66 -32.16 -16.12 -12.19
N PRO A 67 -31.67 -17.31 -11.79
CA PRO A 67 -31.53 -18.43 -12.73
C PRO A 67 -32.92 -18.81 -13.25
N GLU A 68 -33.07 -18.88 -14.58
CA GLU A 68 -34.34 -19.29 -15.21
C GLU A 68 -34.72 -20.71 -14.76
N PRO A 69 -36.01 -21.00 -14.53
CA PRO A 69 -36.45 -22.36 -14.23
C PRO A 69 -36.20 -23.24 -15.45
N ALA A 70 -35.33 -24.23 -15.29
CA ALA A 70 -35.05 -25.23 -16.32
C ALA A 70 -36.36 -25.88 -16.80
N VAL A 71 -36.67 -25.68 -18.08
CA VAL A 71 -37.78 -26.33 -18.77
C VAL A 71 -37.54 -27.83 -18.73
N VAL A 72 -38.56 -28.56 -18.29
CA VAL A 72 -38.58 -30.02 -18.15
C VAL A 72 -38.28 -30.69 -19.49
N ALA A 73 -37.24 -31.50 -19.54
CA ALA A 73 -37.06 -32.54 -20.56
C ALA A 73 -36.41 -33.78 -19.92
N LEU A 74 -37.22 -34.80 -19.69
CA LEU A 74 -36.81 -36.20 -19.52
C LEU A 74 -36.92 -36.91 -20.89
N PRO A 75 -36.41 -38.14 -21.07
CA PRO A 75 -35.22 -38.76 -20.49
C PRO A 75 -34.38 -39.51 -21.56
N ALA A 76 -33.11 -39.84 -21.29
CA ALA A 76 -32.52 -41.12 -21.72
C ALA A 76 -31.08 -41.36 -21.22
N LEU A 77 -30.95 -42.46 -20.48
CA LEU A 77 -29.89 -43.47 -20.51
C LEU A 77 -28.51 -43.17 -19.88
N GLU A 78 -28.28 -43.99 -18.84
CA GLU A 78 -27.03 -44.45 -18.22
C GLU A 78 -25.79 -44.45 -19.13
N LEU A 79 -24.69 -43.88 -18.60
CA LEU A 79 -23.32 -44.36 -18.81
C LEU A 79 -22.40 -43.79 -17.72
N GLU A 80 -21.59 -44.69 -17.15
CA GLU A 80 -20.62 -44.49 -16.06
C GLU A 80 -19.49 -43.48 -16.40
N PRO A 81 -18.75 -42.98 -15.38
CA PRO A 81 -17.93 -41.77 -15.51
C PRO A 81 -16.54 -42.06 -16.08
N GLU A 82 -16.15 -41.34 -17.13
CA GLU A 82 -14.75 -41.13 -17.51
C GLU A 82 -14.21 -39.85 -16.85
N PRO A 83 -12.97 -39.84 -16.33
CA PRO A 83 -12.42 -38.69 -15.62
C PRO A 83 -11.95 -37.63 -16.63
N SER A 84 -12.53 -36.43 -16.57
CA SER A 84 -12.10 -35.25 -17.33
C SER A 84 -11.61 -34.13 -16.41
N PRO A 85 -10.75 -33.24 -16.93
CA PRO A 85 -9.55 -32.75 -16.26
C PRO A 85 -9.87 -31.67 -15.24
N ALA A 86 -8.97 -31.51 -14.26
CA ALA A 86 -9.06 -30.47 -13.26
C ALA A 86 -9.31 -29.09 -13.92
N PRO A 87 -10.37 -28.36 -13.51
CA PRO A 87 -10.58 -27.00 -13.98
C PRO A 87 -9.46 -26.11 -13.41
N GLU A 88 -8.90 -25.28 -14.28
CA GLU A 88 -8.00 -24.19 -13.91
C GLU A 88 -8.67 -23.34 -12.82
N PRO A 89 -7.95 -22.92 -11.77
CA PRO A 89 -8.55 -22.19 -10.67
C PRO A 89 -9.08 -20.83 -11.14
N GLU A 90 -10.38 -20.62 -10.95
CA GLU A 90 -11.03 -19.31 -11.03
C GLU A 90 -10.38 -18.35 -10.02
N PRO A 91 -10.23 -17.06 -10.37
CA PRO A 91 -9.55 -16.09 -9.51
C PRO A 91 -10.38 -15.78 -8.26
N ASP A 92 -9.76 -15.93 -7.10
CA ASP A 92 -10.31 -15.59 -5.79
C ASP A 92 -10.73 -14.09 -5.70
N PRO A 93 -11.83 -13.76 -4.99
CA PRO A 93 -12.40 -12.42 -4.92
C PRO A 93 -11.69 -11.47 -3.91
N GLU A 94 -10.49 -11.80 -3.41
CA GLU A 94 -9.74 -10.95 -2.46
C GLU A 94 -8.62 -10.11 -3.09
N THR A 95 -8.68 -9.89 -4.41
CA THR A 95 -7.76 -8.95 -5.07
C THR A 95 -8.51 -7.72 -5.55
N THR A 96 -8.88 -6.82 -4.61
CA THR A 96 -9.02 -5.41 -4.97
C THR A 96 -7.65 -4.95 -5.47
N ASP A 97 -7.55 -4.75 -6.78
CA ASP A 97 -6.32 -4.33 -7.40
C ASP A 97 -5.92 -2.95 -6.83
N PRO A 98 -4.80 -2.82 -6.09
CA PRO A 98 -4.37 -1.56 -5.50
C PRO A 98 -4.21 -0.44 -6.55
N GLU A 99 -3.96 -0.82 -7.82
CA GLU A 99 -3.87 0.13 -8.94
C GLU A 99 -5.23 0.81 -9.25
N ALA A 100 -6.35 0.11 -9.02
CA ALA A 100 -7.68 0.66 -9.25
C ALA A 100 -8.07 1.69 -8.18
N GLU A 101 -7.71 1.44 -6.91
CA GLU A 101 -7.95 2.39 -5.81
C GLU A 101 -7.10 3.67 -5.96
N ASP A 102 -5.83 3.52 -6.34
CA ASP A 102 -4.93 4.65 -6.58
C ASP A 102 -5.42 5.51 -7.76
N SER A 103 -5.98 4.89 -8.80
CA SER A 103 -6.56 5.58 -9.96
C SER A 103 -7.79 6.42 -9.59
N LEU A 104 -8.70 5.88 -8.77
CA LEU A 104 -9.87 6.60 -8.24
C LEU A 104 -9.48 7.76 -7.33
N ALA A 105 -8.46 7.57 -6.48
CA ALA A 105 -7.94 8.63 -5.62
C ALA A 105 -7.32 9.77 -6.44
N ALA A 106 -6.57 9.44 -7.49
CA ALA A 106 -5.99 10.42 -8.40
C ALA A 106 -7.06 11.22 -9.17
N ALA A 107 -8.15 10.58 -9.60
CA ALA A 107 -9.29 11.25 -10.22
C ALA A 107 -9.94 12.27 -9.27
N LYS A 108 -10.22 11.87 -8.01
CA LYS A 108 -10.77 12.79 -7.00
C LYS A 108 -9.83 13.95 -6.68
N ALA A 109 -8.53 13.67 -6.55
CA ALA A 109 -7.52 14.71 -6.35
C ALA A 109 -7.51 15.73 -7.51
N THR A 110 -7.72 15.27 -8.74
CA THR A 110 -7.86 16.14 -9.92
C THR A 110 -9.09 17.05 -9.81
N THR A 111 -10.24 16.52 -9.40
CA THR A 111 -11.47 17.30 -9.19
C THR A 111 -11.30 18.37 -8.11
N HIS A 112 -10.72 18.01 -6.95
CA HIS A 112 -10.48 18.97 -5.87
C HIS A 112 -9.50 20.08 -6.28
N ARG A 113 -8.48 19.73 -7.07
CA ARG A 113 -7.55 20.72 -7.62
C ARG A 113 -8.24 21.68 -8.58
N GLN A 114 -9.13 21.20 -9.45
CA GLN A 114 -9.90 22.07 -10.34
C GLN A 114 -10.80 23.02 -9.55
N LEU A 115 -11.46 22.54 -8.49
CA LEU A 115 -12.27 23.38 -7.61
C LEU A 115 -11.44 24.51 -7.01
N PHE A 116 -10.23 24.18 -6.50
CA PHE A 116 -9.32 25.16 -5.94
C PHE A 116 -8.94 26.27 -6.94
N GLU A 117 -8.45 25.88 -8.12
CA GLU A 117 -7.96 26.82 -9.14
C GLU A 117 -9.07 27.76 -9.64
N LEU A 118 -10.30 27.25 -9.80
CA LEU A 118 -11.42 28.01 -10.34
C LEU A 118 -12.08 28.94 -9.32
N HIS A 119 -12.20 28.52 -8.05
CA HIS A 119 -13.08 29.19 -7.09
C HIS A 119 -12.39 29.76 -5.85
N LEU A 120 -11.22 29.21 -5.47
CA LEU A 120 -10.59 29.47 -4.18
C LEU A 120 -9.27 30.23 -4.31
N HIS A 121 -8.48 29.95 -5.35
CA HIS A 121 -7.14 30.50 -5.53
C HIS A 121 -7.11 32.04 -5.67
N ALA A 122 -8.11 32.63 -6.34
CA ALA A 122 -8.17 34.07 -6.60
C ALA A 122 -8.39 34.94 -5.34
N ARG A 123 -8.73 34.33 -4.20
CA ARG A 123 -9.05 35.05 -2.97
C ARG A 123 -7.77 35.57 -2.27
N PRO A 124 -7.83 36.73 -1.59
CA PRO A 124 -6.72 37.22 -0.78
C PRO A 124 -6.27 36.18 0.27
N GLN A 125 -4.97 36.18 0.58
CA GLN A 125 -4.38 35.20 1.50
C GLN A 125 -5.11 35.12 2.84
N ASP A 126 -5.45 36.26 3.44
CA ASP A 126 -6.10 36.30 4.76
C ASP A 126 -7.49 35.66 4.73
N GLU A 127 -8.23 35.85 3.64
CA GLU A 127 -9.53 35.19 3.44
C GLU A 127 -9.38 33.69 3.25
N ARG A 128 -8.38 33.24 2.47
CA ARG A 128 -8.07 31.82 2.28
C ARG A 128 -7.74 31.14 3.62
N VAL A 129 -6.91 31.79 4.45
CA VAL A 129 -6.56 31.31 5.79
C VAL A 129 -7.81 31.20 6.67
N ALA A 130 -8.65 32.23 6.72
CA ALA A 130 -9.87 32.23 7.54
C ALA A 130 -10.85 31.13 7.11
N GLN A 131 -11.05 30.96 5.80
CA GLN A 131 -11.98 29.98 5.24
C GLN A 131 -11.48 28.54 5.41
N ALA A 132 -10.18 28.29 5.22
CA ALA A 132 -9.59 26.97 5.40
C ALA A 132 -9.84 26.37 6.80
N LYS A 133 -9.84 27.21 7.85
CA LYS A 133 -10.07 26.77 9.25
C LYS A 133 -11.46 26.19 9.50
N VAL A 134 -12.45 26.64 8.74
CA VAL A 134 -13.88 26.27 8.92
C VAL A 134 -14.46 25.53 7.72
N ALA A 135 -13.65 25.30 6.68
CA ALA A 135 -14.06 24.64 5.45
C ALA A 135 -14.63 23.24 5.70
N VAL A 136 -15.52 22.85 4.78
CA VAL A 136 -16.23 21.57 4.76
C VAL A 136 -16.01 20.93 3.38
N GLU A 137 -16.33 19.66 3.20
CA GLU A 137 -16.21 19.04 1.88
C GLU A 137 -17.21 19.66 0.88
N PRO A 138 -16.83 19.81 -0.41
CA PRO A 138 -15.53 19.41 -1.02
C PRO A 138 -14.41 20.45 -0.89
N ASP A 139 -14.72 21.65 -0.37
CA ASP A 139 -13.78 22.78 -0.30
C ASP A 139 -12.58 22.47 0.60
N LEU A 140 -12.78 21.72 1.69
CA LEU A 140 -11.70 21.31 2.59
C LEU A 140 -10.62 20.51 1.87
N SER A 141 -11.01 19.55 1.05
CA SER A 141 -10.09 18.80 0.19
C SER A 141 -9.43 19.70 -0.87
N ALA A 142 -10.13 20.70 -1.39
CA ALA A 142 -9.59 21.65 -2.37
C ALA A 142 -8.53 22.58 -1.74
N TRP A 143 -8.74 23.06 -0.50
CA TRP A 143 -7.75 23.89 0.22
C TRP A 143 -6.41 23.18 0.46
N CYS A 144 -6.35 21.84 0.38
CA CYS A 144 -5.10 21.08 0.48
C CYS A 144 -4.12 21.36 -0.69
N PHE A 145 -4.61 21.90 -1.81
CA PHE A 145 -3.80 22.26 -2.98
C PHE A 145 -3.23 23.67 -2.92
N ASP A 146 -3.51 24.42 -1.85
CA ASP A 146 -3.03 25.77 -1.68
C ASP A 146 -1.50 25.82 -1.60
N PRO A 147 -0.82 26.69 -2.39
CA PRO A 147 0.62 26.81 -2.36
C PRO A 147 1.15 27.53 -1.12
N THR A 148 0.31 28.27 -0.39
CA THR A 148 0.70 29.08 0.76
C THR A 148 0.75 28.25 2.03
N ALA A 149 1.91 28.22 2.69
CA ALA A 149 2.10 27.46 3.93
C ALA A 149 1.15 27.89 5.06
N GLU A 150 0.80 29.18 5.17
CA GLU A 150 -0.17 29.68 6.16
C GLU A 150 -1.57 29.08 5.97
N VAL A 151 -2.01 28.90 4.72
CA VAL A 151 -3.30 28.27 4.43
C VAL A 151 -3.26 26.80 4.81
N ILE A 152 -2.16 26.09 4.50
CA ILE A 152 -2.00 24.69 4.94
C ILE A 152 -1.98 24.56 6.46
N ARG A 153 -1.36 25.50 7.19
CA ARG A 153 -1.44 25.52 8.66
C ARG A 153 -2.89 25.67 9.14
N ALA A 154 -3.65 26.56 8.52
CA ALA A 154 -5.07 26.74 8.80
C ALA A 154 -5.91 25.50 8.47
N VAL A 155 -5.65 24.81 7.35
CA VAL A 155 -6.27 23.52 7.03
C VAL A 155 -5.96 22.53 8.16
N LEU A 156 -4.70 22.37 8.55
CA LEU A 156 -4.29 21.44 9.62
C LEU A 156 -4.82 21.79 11.02
N GLU A 157 -5.37 22.99 11.22
CA GLU A 157 -6.09 23.41 12.44
C GLU A 157 -7.58 23.10 12.39
N ASN A 158 -8.15 22.85 11.21
CA ASN A 158 -9.55 22.54 11.04
C ASN A 158 -9.88 21.17 11.68
N PRO A 159 -10.88 21.09 12.59
CA PRO A 159 -11.21 19.87 13.32
C PRO A 159 -11.71 18.72 12.43
N ARG A 160 -12.10 19.02 11.19
CA ARG A 160 -12.58 18.02 10.21
C ARG A 160 -11.44 17.39 9.40
N VAL A 161 -10.21 17.89 9.55
CA VAL A 161 -9.06 17.34 8.84
C VAL A 161 -8.70 15.97 9.39
N GLY A 162 -8.35 15.09 8.45
CA GLY A 162 -8.06 13.68 8.69
C GLY A 162 -6.99 13.16 7.74
N GLY A 163 -6.80 11.83 7.73
CA GLY A 163 -5.73 11.19 6.96
C GLY A 163 -5.79 11.48 5.44
N ILE A 164 -6.98 11.58 4.85
CA ILE A 164 -7.15 11.87 3.42
C ILE A 164 -6.53 13.22 3.06
N HIS A 165 -6.88 14.27 3.81
CA HIS A 165 -6.33 15.62 3.67
C HIS A 165 -4.81 15.65 3.86
N ALA A 166 -4.31 14.98 4.88
CA ALA A 166 -2.87 14.87 5.15
C ALA A 166 -2.11 14.21 3.98
N ARG A 167 -2.70 13.20 3.33
CA ARG A 167 -2.13 12.54 2.15
C ARG A 167 -2.14 13.47 0.93
N LEU A 168 -3.21 14.24 0.72
CA LEU A 168 -3.26 15.25 -0.35
C LEU A 168 -2.17 16.32 -0.17
N ILE A 169 -2.03 16.85 1.05
CA ILE A 169 -0.98 17.84 1.39
C ILE A 169 0.41 17.24 1.17
N ALA A 170 0.64 16.02 1.67
CA ALA A 170 1.92 15.32 1.50
C ALA A 170 2.29 15.12 0.02
N ALA A 171 1.34 14.72 -0.81
CA ALA A 171 1.58 14.42 -2.23
C ALA A 171 1.76 15.68 -3.08
N HIS A 172 1.05 16.77 -2.77
CA HIS A 172 0.88 17.88 -3.72
C HIS A 172 1.42 19.22 -3.24
N HIS A 173 1.69 19.39 -1.95
CA HIS A 173 2.10 20.69 -1.45
C HIS A 173 3.50 21.07 -1.94
N ARG A 174 3.64 22.34 -2.36
CA ARG A 174 4.78 22.84 -3.14
C ARG A 174 5.80 23.64 -2.33
N THR A 175 5.75 23.59 -1.00
CA THR A 175 6.71 24.30 -0.17
C THR A 175 7.20 23.42 0.97
N ALA A 176 8.49 23.56 1.30
CA ALA A 176 9.08 22.91 2.46
C ALA A 176 8.37 23.31 3.76
N ALA A 177 7.95 24.57 3.88
CA ALA A 177 7.30 25.11 5.08
C ALA A 177 5.94 24.44 5.36
N GLY A 178 5.10 24.22 4.35
CA GLY A 178 3.84 23.52 4.55
C GLY A 178 4.01 22.02 4.79
N LEU A 179 5.01 21.38 4.19
CA LEU A 179 5.34 19.99 4.49
C LEU A 179 5.90 19.82 5.92
N GLU A 180 6.70 20.76 6.42
CA GLU A 180 7.13 20.79 7.82
C GLU A 180 5.94 21.00 8.77
N ALA A 181 4.96 21.84 8.41
CA ALA A 181 3.74 22.01 9.19
C ALA A 181 2.94 20.71 9.31
N LEU A 182 2.82 19.94 8.22
CA LEU A 182 2.25 18.59 8.25
C LEU A 182 3.08 17.66 9.14
N GLY A 183 4.41 17.71 8.98
CA GLY A 183 5.37 16.93 9.74
C GLY A 183 5.43 17.23 11.23
N ALA A 184 4.89 18.37 11.67
CA ALA A 184 4.78 18.76 13.07
C ALA A 184 3.58 18.12 13.78
N ARG A 185 2.69 17.42 13.05
CA ARG A 185 1.51 16.73 13.60
C ARG A 185 1.77 15.21 13.66
N PRO A 186 2.10 14.63 14.83
CA PRO A 186 2.45 13.21 14.93
C PRO A 186 1.36 12.25 14.47
N ALA A 187 0.09 12.62 14.68
CA ALA A 187 -1.06 11.82 14.25
C ALA A 187 -1.05 11.52 12.74
N PHE A 188 -0.59 12.48 11.92
CA PHE A 188 -0.49 12.29 10.47
C PHE A 188 0.81 11.60 10.05
N THR A 189 1.93 11.87 10.73
CA THR A 189 3.21 11.23 10.37
C THR A 189 3.27 9.74 10.75
N GLN A 190 2.38 9.29 11.63
CA GLN A 190 2.16 7.88 11.95
C GLN A 190 1.35 7.14 10.86
N ASP A 191 0.61 7.84 10.00
CA ASP A 191 -0.10 7.25 8.86
C ASP A 191 0.91 6.79 7.78
N GLY A 192 0.74 5.55 7.31
CA GLY A 192 1.61 4.95 6.28
C GLY A 192 1.45 5.59 4.90
N GLY A 193 0.23 5.99 4.55
CA GLY A 193 -0.07 6.66 3.28
C GLY A 193 0.53 8.06 3.23
N VAL A 194 0.49 8.81 4.33
CA VAL A 194 1.14 10.13 4.43
C VAL A 194 2.65 10.00 4.23
N ARG A 195 3.29 9.02 4.87
CA ARG A 195 4.73 8.77 4.67
C ARG A 195 5.06 8.39 3.23
N ARG A 196 4.26 7.52 2.60
CA ARG A 196 4.44 7.14 1.19
C ARG A 196 4.31 8.36 0.27
N ALA A 197 3.27 9.16 0.44
CA ALA A 197 3.06 10.39 -0.31
C ALA A 197 4.21 11.39 -0.13
N LEU A 198 4.72 11.55 1.10
CA LEU A 198 5.88 12.39 1.38
C LEU A 198 7.14 11.92 0.64
N LEU A 199 7.38 10.61 0.55
CA LEU A 199 8.54 10.06 -0.17
C LEU A 199 8.48 10.27 -1.68
N GLN A 200 7.28 10.42 -2.24
CA GLN A 200 7.07 10.73 -3.65
C GLN A 200 7.15 12.24 -3.92
N ASN A 201 7.09 13.09 -2.89
CA ASN A 201 7.14 14.55 -3.04
C ASN A 201 8.60 15.05 -3.25
N PRO A 202 8.92 15.70 -4.39
CA PRO A 202 10.27 16.19 -4.67
C PRO A 202 10.73 17.33 -3.74
N LEU A 203 9.80 17.98 -3.04
CA LEU A 203 10.08 19.09 -2.14
C LEU A 203 10.15 18.66 -0.66
N LEU A 204 10.22 17.34 -0.42
CA LEU A 204 10.38 16.77 0.92
C LEU A 204 11.62 17.38 1.62
N PRO A 205 11.46 18.09 2.74
CA PRO A 205 12.58 18.72 3.42
C PRO A 205 13.54 17.68 4.03
N PRO A 206 14.87 17.88 3.94
CA PRO A 206 15.84 16.96 4.53
C PRO A 206 15.74 16.83 6.06
N GLY A 207 15.27 17.88 6.73
CA GLY A 207 15.01 17.86 8.18
C GLY A 207 13.86 16.92 8.52
N LEU A 208 12.71 17.12 7.85
CA LEU A 208 11.55 16.23 7.97
C LEU A 208 11.88 14.78 7.62
N TYR A 209 12.58 14.51 6.51
CA TYR A 209 12.98 13.15 6.12
C TYR A 209 13.78 12.47 7.23
N ARG A 210 14.83 13.12 7.74
CA ARG A 210 15.67 12.57 8.82
C ARG A 210 14.86 12.30 10.09
N ARG A 211 13.94 13.19 10.47
CA ARG A 211 13.09 13.02 11.65
C ARG A 211 12.18 11.79 11.53
N LEU A 212 11.68 11.51 10.33
CA LEU A 212 10.73 10.42 10.09
C LEU A 212 11.39 9.06 9.83
N TRP A 213 12.59 9.03 9.23
CA TRP A 213 13.25 7.79 8.80
C TRP A 213 14.51 7.40 9.57
N SER A 214 15.20 8.31 10.27
CA SER A 214 16.47 7.96 10.95
C SER A 214 16.29 6.89 12.04
N THR A 215 15.14 6.91 12.72
CA THR A 215 14.81 5.96 13.80
C THR A 215 14.29 4.62 13.29
N ARG A 216 13.87 4.55 12.02
CA ARG A 216 13.36 3.32 11.38
C ARG A 216 14.44 2.26 11.24
N ARG A 217 14.01 1.03 10.97
CA ARG A 217 14.91 -0.11 10.75
C ARG A 217 15.76 0.12 9.52
N LEU A 218 16.97 -0.43 9.50
CA LEU A 218 17.86 -0.35 8.33
C LEU A 218 17.19 -0.88 7.06
N LEU A 219 16.37 -1.93 7.16
CA LEU A 219 15.64 -2.48 6.02
C LEU A 219 14.70 -1.45 5.40
N ASP A 220 13.92 -0.74 6.22
CA ASP A 220 12.99 0.30 5.75
C ASP A 220 13.75 1.42 5.05
N GLN A 221 14.89 1.85 5.61
CA GLN A 221 15.74 2.88 5.02
C GLN A 221 16.31 2.43 3.66
N PHE A 222 16.73 1.16 3.56
CA PHE A 222 17.22 0.58 2.32
C PHE A 222 16.15 0.49 1.24
N LEU A 223 14.92 0.10 1.59
CA LEU A 223 13.80 0.03 0.64
C LEU A 223 13.50 1.41 0.02
N VAL A 224 13.59 2.48 0.81
CA VAL A 224 13.46 3.85 0.25
C VAL A 224 14.61 4.18 -0.68
N ALA A 225 15.85 3.83 -0.32
CA ALA A 225 17.04 4.13 -1.12
C ALA A 225 17.01 3.50 -2.53
N ILE A 226 16.29 2.38 -2.70
CA ILE A 226 16.14 1.68 -3.99
C ILE A 226 14.78 1.90 -4.66
N SER A 227 13.89 2.69 -4.05
CA SER A 227 12.53 2.88 -4.56
C SER A 227 12.51 3.62 -5.90
N ARG A 228 11.82 3.05 -6.90
CA ARG A 228 11.66 3.69 -8.22
C ARG A 228 10.68 4.86 -8.21
N GLU A 229 9.77 4.88 -7.26
CA GLU A 229 8.75 5.92 -7.11
C GLU A 229 9.31 7.19 -6.43
N ALA A 230 10.38 7.04 -5.65
CA ALA A 230 10.98 8.15 -4.94
C ALA A 230 11.87 8.99 -5.89
N PRO A 231 11.73 10.32 -5.89
CA PRO A 231 12.64 11.22 -6.61
C PRO A 231 14.11 10.96 -6.24
N GLU A 232 15.04 11.20 -7.18
CA GLU A 232 16.47 10.95 -6.95
C GLU A 232 17.01 11.68 -5.72
N GLN A 233 16.52 12.90 -5.44
CA GLN A 233 16.87 13.66 -4.24
C GLN A 233 16.47 12.91 -2.96
N VAL A 234 15.27 12.32 -2.92
CA VAL A 234 14.81 11.53 -1.76
C VAL A 234 15.62 10.24 -1.62
N ARG A 235 15.94 9.57 -2.74
CA ARG A 235 16.84 8.41 -2.72
C ARG A 235 18.24 8.75 -2.24
N ALA A 236 18.77 9.91 -2.63
CA ALA A 236 20.08 10.39 -2.15
C ALA A 236 20.05 10.59 -0.62
N MET A 237 19.05 11.29 -0.09
CA MET A 237 18.86 11.44 1.35
C MET A 237 18.72 10.09 2.07
N ALA A 238 18.01 9.13 1.46
CA ALA A 238 17.85 7.79 2.00
C ALA A 238 19.16 7.00 2.06
N ARG A 239 19.99 7.09 1.02
CA ARG A 239 21.33 6.49 1.02
C ARG A 239 22.20 7.09 2.12
N ASP A 240 22.16 8.40 2.32
CA ASP A 240 22.94 9.08 3.36
C ASP A 240 22.50 8.66 4.77
N VAL A 241 21.18 8.62 5.02
CA VAL A 241 20.62 8.18 6.31
C VAL A 241 20.90 6.69 6.55
N LEU A 242 20.79 5.84 5.54
CA LEU A 242 21.12 4.42 5.63
C LEU A 242 22.59 4.23 6.02
N ARG A 243 23.51 4.93 5.35
CA ARG A 243 24.94 4.84 5.63
C ARG A 243 25.29 5.33 7.04
N ALA A 244 24.72 6.47 7.45
CA ALA A 244 24.92 7.01 8.79
C ALA A 244 24.36 6.06 9.87
N SER A 245 23.15 5.53 9.66
CA SER A 245 22.49 4.61 10.59
C SER A 245 23.25 3.29 10.68
N PHE A 246 23.69 2.73 9.56
CA PHE A 246 24.39 1.44 9.52
C PHE A 246 25.58 1.40 10.48
N ASN A 247 26.36 2.47 10.56
CA ASN A 247 27.51 2.55 11.49
C ASN A 247 27.13 2.69 12.97
N GLN A 248 25.90 3.09 13.28
CA GLN A 248 25.42 3.33 14.64
C GLN A 248 24.56 2.19 15.19
N ARG A 249 23.97 1.36 14.31
CA ARG A 249 23.09 0.25 14.72
C ARG A 249 23.86 -0.93 15.30
N ALA A 250 23.17 -1.76 16.08
CA ALA A 250 23.73 -2.98 16.64
C ALA A 250 24.06 -4.02 15.56
N GLY A 251 25.00 -4.92 15.84
CA GLY A 251 25.49 -5.91 14.88
C GLY A 251 24.39 -6.86 14.37
N GLU A 252 23.37 -7.15 15.20
CA GLU A 252 22.21 -7.96 14.84
C GLU A 252 21.44 -7.35 13.68
N GLU A 253 21.12 -6.05 13.77
CA GLU A 253 20.35 -5.34 12.75
C GLU A 253 21.15 -5.22 11.44
N ARG A 254 22.46 -5.00 11.54
CA ARG A 254 23.36 -4.96 10.37
C ARG A 254 23.41 -6.31 9.66
N ALA A 255 23.59 -7.40 10.41
CA ALA A 255 23.59 -8.75 9.86
C ALA A 255 22.23 -9.12 9.27
N GLU A 256 21.14 -8.76 9.94
CA GLU A 256 19.77 -8.97 9.46
C GLU A 256 19.52 -8.25 8.12
N LEU A 257 19.94 -6.99 7.98
CA LEU A 257 19.83 -6.25 6.71
C LEU A 257 20.55 -7.01 5.58
N ILE A 258 21.78 -7.44 5.82
CA ILE A 258 22.58 -8.15 4.81
C ILE A 258 21.91 -9.47 4.42
N LEU A 259 21.43 -10.23 5.39
CA LEU A 259 20.79 -11.53 5.15
C LEU A 259 19.45 -11.36 4.40
N THR A 260 18.59 -10.47 4.89
CA THR A 260 17.25 -10.23 4.31
C THR A 260 17.33 -9.67 2.89
N THR A 261 18.35 -8.87 2.58
CA THR A 261 18.54 -8.31 1.23
C THR A 261 19.43 -9.17 0.34
N GLU A 262 19.85 -10.36 0.79
CA GLU A 262 20.86 -11.20 0.13
C GLU A 262 22.14 -10.42 -0.25
N GLY A 263 22.54 -9.46 0.58
CA GLY A 263 23.71 -8.62 0.36
C GLY A 263 23.54 -7.53 -0.70
N ARG A 264 22.35 -7.34 -1.29
CA ARG A 264 22.10 -6.26 -2.25
C ARG A 264 22.33 -4.88 -1.63
N CYS A 265 22.12 -4.75 -0.33
CA CYS A 265 22.40 -3.51 0.41
C CYS A 265 23.88 -3.11 0.39
N LEU A 266 24.81 -4.05 0.20
CA LEU A 266 26.25 -3.81 0.29
C LEU A 266 26.75 -2.81 -0.77
N ALA A 267 26.08 -2.72 -1.92
CA ALA A 267 26.39 -1.72 -2.95
C ALA A 267 26.19 -0.28 -2.45
N SER A 268 25.23 -0.05 -1.55
CA SER A 268 24.99 1.25 -0.90
C SER A 268 25.94 1.51 0.28
N LEU A 269 26.66 0.49 0.75
CA LEU A 269 27.52 0.51 1.94
C LEU A 269 29.02 0.44 1.58
N VAL A 270 29.39 0.80 0.35
CA VAL A 270 30.80 0.89 -0.07
C VAL A 270 31.57 1.84 0.86
N GLY A 271 32.74 1.38 1.32
CA GLY A 271 33.59 2.11 2.25
C GLY A 271 33.19 1.99 3.73
N LEU A 272 32.09 1.30 4.05
CA LEU A 272 31.71 1.00 5.43
C LEU A 272 32.21 -0.37 5.85
N THR A 273 32.51 -0.54 7.13
CA THR A 273 33.00 -1.80 7.70
C THR A 273 31.91 -2.52 8.48
N LEU A 274 32.14 -3.81 8.71
CA LEU A 274 31.31 -4.63 9.59
C LEU A 274 31.97 -4.76 10.96
N ASP A 275 31.18 -4.66 12.03
CA ASP A 275 31.65 -4.87 13.39
C ASP A 275 31.84 -6.37 13.70
N SER A 276 32.59 -6.67 14.77
CA SER A 276 32.88 -8.04 15.17
C SER A 276 31.62 -8.83 15.52
N HIS A 277 30.61 -8.18 16.10
CA HIS A 277 29.35 -8.84 16.46
C HIS A 277 28.57 -9.30 15.22
N ALA A 278 28.30 -8.41 14.26
CA ALA A 278 27.65 -8.80 13.01
C ALA A 278 28.46 -9.85 12.23
N THR A 279 29.79 -9.72 12.22
CA THR A 279 30.69 -10.70 11.58
C THR A 279 30.51 -12.09 12.20
N ALA A 280 30.46 -12.19 13.52
CA ALA A 280 30.25 -13.45 14.21
C ALA A 280 28.88 -14.07 13.89
N ILE A 281 27.82 -13.25 13.79
CA ILE A 281 26.49 -13.72 13.39
C ILE A 281 26.52 -14.32 11.98
N LEU A 282 27.15 -13.64 11.02
CA LEU A 282 27.30 -14.13 9.64
C LEU A 282 28.14 -15.42 9.59
N CYS A 283 29.23 -15.50 10.35
CA CYS A 283 30.08 -16.69 10.43
C CYS A 283 29.41 -17.91 11.10
N ARG A 284 28.30 -17.73 11.82
CA ARG A 284 27.54 -18.86 12.40
C ARG A 284 26.55 -19.48 11.42
N ARG A 285 26.34 -18.88 10.25
CA ARG A 285 25.36 -19.32 9.27
C ARG A 285 25.96 -20.33 8.29
N THR A 286 25.09 -21.25 7.87
CA THR A 286 25.29 -22.09 6.67
C THR A 286 24.68 -21.36 5.48
N TYR A 287 25.46 -21.18 4.41
CA TYR A 287 25.06 -20.39 3.24
C TYR A 287 24.49 -21.29 2.14
N THR A 288 23.26 -20.99 1.73
CA THR A 288 22.56 -21.68 0.62
C THR A 288 22.37 -20.77 -0.60
N SER A 289 22.29 -19.45 -0.40
CA SER A 289 22.13 -18.47 -1.50
C SER A 289 23.47 -18.17 -2.18
N THR A 290 23.58 -18.52 -3.46
CA THR A 290 24.74 -18.16 -4.29
C THR A 290 24.85 -16.64 -4.46
N LEU A 291 23.73 -15.94 -4.57
CA LEU A 291 23.68 -14.49 -4.73
C LEU A 291 24.25 -13.76 -3.51
N LEU A 292 23.87 -14.19 -2.31
CA LEU A 292 24.42 -13.62 -1.07
C LEU A 292 25.94 -13.76 -1.02
N VAL A 293 26.48 -14.95 -1.36
CA VAL A 293 27.93 -15.17 -1.40
C VAL A 293 28.60 -14.29 -2.45
N GLN A 294 28.01 -14.15 -3.64
CA GLN A 294 28.54 -13.26 -4.69
C GLN A 294 28.59 -11.80 -4.24
N ASN A 295 27.53 -11.32 -3.58
CA ASN A 295 27.46 -9.94 -3.10
C ASN A 295 28.49 -9.68 -1.99
N ILE A 296 28.65 -10.60 -1.05
CA ILE A 296 29.70 -10.50 -0.02
C ILE A 296 31.09 -10.54 -0.67
N ALA A 297 31.33 -11.43 -1.64
CA ALA A 297 32.61 -11.54 -2.32
C ALA A 297 32.95 -10.33 -3.22
N ARG A 298 31.97 -9.47 -3.55
CA ARG A 298 32.21 -8.21 -4.28
C ARG A 298 32.41 -7.02 -3.34
N TRP A 299 32.03 -7.16 -2.07
CA TRP A 299 32.13 -6.09 -1.09
C TRP A 299 33.53 -6.07 -0.47
N SER A 300 34.37 -5.15 -0.93
CA SER A 300 35.79 -5.06 -0.52
C SER A 300 36.02 -4.91 0.99
N ALA A 301 35.03 -4.42 1.73
CA ALA A 301 35.09 -4.27 3.18
C ALA A 301 34.63 -5.53 3.95
N ALA A 302 34.31 -6.63 3.26
CA ALA A 302 33.94 -7.88 3.89
C ALA A 302 35.09 -8.39 4.80
N PRO A 303 34.82 -8.66 6.10
CA PRO A 303 35.86 -9.03 7.05
C PRO A 303 36.63 -10.31 6.64
N PRO A 304 37.96 -10.39 6.88
CA PRO A 304 38.75 -11.57 6.53
C PRO A 304 38.20 -12.87 7.12
N GLN A 305 37.70 -12.82 8.36
CA GLN A 305 37.08 -13.96 9.04
C GLN A 305 35.85 -14.49 8.29
N LEU A 306 35.03 -13.58 7.74
CA LEU A 306 33.85 -13.95 6.95
C LEU A 306 34.26 -14.57 5.62
N ILE A 307 35.26 -14.03 4.95
CA ILE A 307 35.80 -14.61 3.69
C ILE A 307 36.34 -16.02 3.93
N ALA A 308 37.13 -16.22 4.99
CA ALA A 308 37.64 -17.54 5.38
C ALA A 308 36.51 -18.53 5.74
N HIS A 309 35.44 -18.05 6.38
CA HIS A 309 34.25 -18.86 6.64
C HIS A 309 33.53 -19.28 5.36
N LEU A 310 33.28 -18.33 4.45
CA LEU A 310 32.60 -18.60 3.18
C LEU A 310 33.34 -19.62 2.32
N ARG A 311 34.68 -19.56 2.27
CA ARG A 311 35.51 -20.55 1.55
C ARG A 311 35.33 -21.98 2.06
N ARG A 312 34.95 -22.16 3.32
CA ARG A 312 34.72 -23.48 3.93
C ARG A 312 33.31 -24.03 3.70
N GLN A 313 32.38 -23.20 3.21
CA GLN A 313 31.00 -23.60 2.94
C GLN A 313 30.93 -24.62 1.79
N ASP A 314 30.08 -25.63 1.92
CA ASP A 314 29.96 -26.68 0.92
C ASP A 314 29.43 -26.15 -0.42
N LEU A 315 28.57 -25.13 -0.40
CA LEU A 315 28.10 -24.41 -1.59
C LEU A 315 29.28 -23.84 -2.40
N VAL A 316 30.25 -23.22 -1.73
CA VAL A 316 31.43 -22.61 -2.36
C VAL A 316 32.41 -23.68 -2.83
N LYS A 317 32.60 -24.74 -2.05
CA LYS A 317 33.43 -25.88 -2.48
C LYS A 317 32.89 -26.54 -3.74
N ARG A 318 31.57 -26.57 -3.95
CA ARG A 318 30.97 -27.15 -5.16
C ARG A 318 30.91 -26.20 -6.35
N ASN A 319 31.02 -24.89 -6.13
CA ASN A 319 30.92 -23.88 -7.18
C ASN A 319 32.29 -23.20 -7.48
N PRO A 320 32.94 -23.53 -8.61
CA PRO A 320 34.28 -23.01 -8.93
C PRO A 320 34.30 -21.49 -9.13
N VAL A 321 33.20 -20.89 -9.62
CA VAL A 321 33.10 -19.44 -9.83
C VAL A 321 33.12 -18.70 -8.49
N LEU A 322 32.33 -19.17 -7.52
CA LEU A 322 32.32 -18.56 -6.18
C LEU A 322 33.67 -18.71 -5.48
N ARG A 323 34.32 -19.87 -5.64
CA ARG A 323 35.65 -20.12 -5.09
C ARG A 323 36.68 -19.14 -5.66
N GLN A 324 36.71 -18.97 -6.98
CA GLN A 324 37.61 -18.04 -7.65
C GLN A 324 37.36 -16.58 -7.23
N MET A 325 36.09 -16.17 -7.06
CA MET A 325 35.76 -14.84 -6.55
C MET A 325 36.31 -14.60 -5.14
N LEU A 326 36.14 -15.57 -4.25
CA LEU A 326 36.62 -15.47 -2.86
C LEU A 326 38.14 -15.56 -2.76
N GLU A 327 38.82 -16.31 -3.63
CA GLU A 327 40.29 -16.37 -3.69
C GLU A 327 40.91 -15.06 -4.16
N ARG A 328 40.22 -14.33 -5.05
CA ARG A 328 40.65 -13.01 -5.54
C ARG A 328 40.26 -11.85 -4.60
N HIS A 329 39.54 -12.13 -3.52
CA HIS A 329 39.10 -11.10 -2.60
C HIS A 329 40.30 -10.47 -1.86
N PRO A 330 40.36 -9.14 -1.67
CA PRO A 330 41.49 -8.48 -1.00
C PRO A 330 41.79 -9.01 0.41
N ASN A 331 40.75 -9.51 1.10
CA ASN A 331 40.86 -10.06 2.46
C ASN A 331 40.93 -11.60 2.49
N ALA A 332 41.40 -12.24 1.42
CA ALA A 332 41.49 -13.71 1.33
C ALA A 332 42.82 -14.31 1.84
N SER A 333 43.83 -13.46 2.04
CA SER A 333 45.19 -13.79 2.45
C SER A 333 45.35 -13.98 3.95
#